data_AF-A0A2M8NYR7-F1
#
_entry.id   AF-A0A2M8NYR7-F1
#
_cell.length_a   1.000
_cell.length_b   1.000
_cell.length_c   1.000
_cell.angle_alpha   90.00
_cell.angle_beta   90.00
_cell.angle_gamma   90.00
#
_symmetry.space_group_name_H-M   'P 1'
#
loop_
_entity.id
_entity.type
_entity.pdbx_description
1 polymer ?
#
loop_
_entity_poly.entity_id
_entity_poly.type
_entity_poly.pdbx_seq_one_letter_code
_entity_poly.pdbx_strand_id
1 'polypeptide(L)'
;MALLSDSTWRAALGELLRHLPPSGGVVRLLYVGAPEQAESVVAARPDLSVSVYDPNGGAPFQPESEAFDALLVQGALLAEREAFLQAALRALRLGGRLIMLDAAADAPKLPSVWQGEAAQRVTLAQMVGELEQIGYVRVLTERLLDGHAVLSRGERDYTHLSTLERVQRTAARDITPDGSLTPIEAAALVEAVRGNFIFVLARQDSRRPAWEAPAQMWQALTLVEGERVCLPVFSALPKAVAFMQAAIKASALIGVNKIGKFDKRAAQAWQIAFLLNPLFDDLQRTGRFRREGAPLMLDPRSAVTGEE
;
A
#
# COMPACT_ATOMS: atom_id res chain seq x y z
N MET A 1 -2.11 30.96 12.53
CA MET A 1 -1.29 30.09 11.66
C MET A 1 -1.86 30.14 10.26
N ALA A 2 -1.01 30.16 9.23
CA ALA A 2 -1.48 30.29 7.85
C ALA A 2 -1.94 28.92 7.32
N LEU A 3 -3.20 28.81 6.95
CA LEU A 3 -3.72 27.66 6.21
C LEU A 3 -3.40 27.84 4.73
N LEU A 4 -3.10 26.73 4.05
CA LEU A 4 -3.04 26.75 2.59
C LEU A 4 -4.42 27.10 2.05
N SER A 5 -4.47 27.93 1.01
CA SER A 5 -5.72 28.10 0.26
C SER A 5 -6.19 26.73 -0.26
N ASP A 6 -7.50 26.51 -0.34
CA ASP A 6 -8.06 25.25 -0.85
C ASP A 6 -7.52 24.91 -2.24
N SER A 7 -7.37 25.91 -3.13
CA SER A 7 -6.76 25.71 -4.44
C SER A 7 -5.30 25.23 -4.38
N THR A 8 -4.50 25.79 -3.47
CA THR A 8 -3.10 25.40 -3.31
C THR A 8 -3.00 23.99 -2.71
N TRP A 9 -3.85 23.67 -1.73
CA TRP A 9 -3.93 22.35 -1.14
C TRP A 9 -4.26 21.29 -2.19
N ARG A 10 -5.30 21.50 -2.99
CA ARG A 10 -5.70 20.57 -4.05
C ARG A 10 -4.62 20.39 -5.12
N ALA A 11 -3.89 21.46 -5.46
CA ALA A 11 -2.79 21.37 -6.41
C ALA A 11 -1.64 20.49 -5.90
N ALA A 12 -1.33 20.54 -4.60
CA ALA A 12 -0.30 19.68 -3.99
C ALA A 12 -0.78 18.25 -3.71
N LEU A 13 -2.09 18.08 -3.44
CA LEU A 13 -2.67 16.83 -2.96
C LEU A 13 -2.39 15.64 -3.88
N GLY A 14 -2.49 15.84 -5.20
CA GLY A 14 -2.23 14.76 -6.17
C GLY A 14 -0.80 14.23 -6.14
N GLU A 15 0.18 15.08 -5.82
CA GLU A 15 1.57 14.65 -5.60
C GLU A 15 1.72 13.95 -4.25
N LEU A 16 1.19 14.55 -3.18
CA LEU A 16 1.26 13.98 -1.83
C LEU A 16 0.70 12.56 -1.77
N LEU A 17 -0.43 12.31 -2.45
CA LEU A 17 -1.07 11.00 -2.47
C LEU A 17 -0.31 9.94 -3.29
N ARG A 18 0.56 10.34 -4.22
CA ARG A 18 1.45 9.41 -4.95
C ARG A 18 2.52 8.81 -4.05
N HIS A 19 2.82 9.43 -2.91
CA HIS A 19 3.80 8.94 -1.95
C HIS A 19 3.23 7.94 -0.93
N LEU A 20 1.91 7.68 -0.96
CA LEU A 20 1.29 6.66 -0.11
C LEU A 20 1.94 5.29 -0.32
N PRO A 21 2.04 4.46 0.74
CA PRO A 21 2.60 3.12 0.60
C PRO A 21 1.74 2.28 -0.36
N PRO A 22 2.36 1.45 -1.22
CA PRO A 22 1.61 0.47 -1.98
C PRO A 22 0.98 -0.51 -0.98
N SER A 23 -0.33 -0.71 -1.08
CA SER A 23 -1.08 -1.59 -0.19
C SER A 23 -2.05 -2.43 -1.00
N GLY A 24 -2.13 -3.72 -0.68
CA GLY A 24 -3.20 -4.59 -1.20
C GLY A 24 -4.43 -4.66 -0.30
N GLY A 25 -4.43 -3.88 0.79
CA GLY A 25 -5.57 -3.66 1.68
C GLY A 25 -5.93 -2.17 1.78
N VAL A 26 -6.98 -1.85 2.54
CA VAL A 26 -7.39 -0.47 2.80
C VAL A 26 -6.32 0.25 3.61
N VAL A 27 -5.72 1.29 3.02
CA VAL A 27 -4.71 2.12 3.69
C VAL A 27 -5.39 2.95 4.78
N ARG A 28 -4.93 2.79 6.02
CA ARG A 28 -5.31 3.65 7.16
C ARG A 28 -4.44 4.89 7.15
N LEU A 29 -5.03 6.00 6.74
CA LEU A 29 -4.37 7.30 6.64
C LEU A 29 -4.78 8.16 7.83
N LEU A 30 -3.80 8.71 8.55
CA LEU A 30 -4.04 9.82 9.47
C LEU A 30 -3.71 11.13 8.76
N TYR A 31 -4.72 11.94 8.48
CA TYR A 31 -4.56 13.30 8.00
C TYR A 31 -4.39 14.25 9.18
N VAL A 32 -3.33 15.04 9.16
CA VAL A 32 -2.98 16.02 10.18
C VAL A 32 -2.98 17.41 9.54
N GLY A 33 -4.04 18.16 9.79
CA GLY A 33 -4.22 19.48 9.21
C GLY A 33 -5.61 20.06 9.49
N ALA A 34 -6.01 21.03 8.67
CA ALA A 34 -7.33 21.66 8.76
C ALA A 34 -8.45 20.65 8.44
N PRO A 35 -9.39 20.36 9.36
CA PRO A 35 -10.43 19.34 9.13
C PRO A 35 -11.22 19.49 7.82
N GLU A 36 -11.49 20.73 7.41
CA GLU A 36 -12.19 21.05 6.16
C GLU A 36 -11.47 20.57 4.90
N GLN A 37 -10.14 20.39 4.96
CA GLN A 37 -9.33 19.92 3.84
C GLN A 37 -9.25 18.38 3.75
N ALA A 38 -9.69 17.67 4.79
CA ALA A 38 -9.75 16.21 4.80
C ALA A 38 -10.73 15.67 3.77
N GLU A 39 -11.82 16.39 3.48
CA GLU A 39 -12.80 16.00 2.46
C GLU A 39 -12.17 15.89 1.08
N SER A 40 -11.22 16.77 0.75
CA SER A 40 -10.48 16.71 -0.52
C SER A 40 -9.62 15.45 -0.62
N VAL A 41 -9.06 14.97 0.50
CA VAL A 41 -8.30 13.72 0.56
C VAL A 41 -9.21 12.53 0.26
N VAL A 42 -10.37 12.46 0.91
CA VAL A 42 -11.36 11.39 0.71
C VAL A 42 -11.90 11.42 -0.71
N ALA A 43 -12.19 12.60 -1.25
CA ALA A 43 -12.67 12.74 -2.62
C ALA A 43 -11.64 12.28 -3.66
N ALA A 44 -10.36 12.59 -3.43
CA ALA A 44 -9.28 12.17 -4.33
C ALA A 44 -8.98 10.66 -4.24
N ARG A 45 -9.15 10.06 -3.06
CA ARG A 45 -8.86 8.64 -2.80
C ARG A 45 -9.93 8.01 -1.89
N PRO A 46 -11.10 7.65 -2.45
CA PRO A 46 -12.23 7.11 -1.69
C PRO A 46 -11.98 5.70 -1.13
N ASP A 47 -10.89 5.06 -1.55
CA ASP A 47 -10.44 3.76 -1.07
C ASP A 47 -9.69 3.82 0.28
N LEU A 48 -9.37 5.01 0.78
CA LEU A 48 -8.64 5.19 2.03
C LEU A 48 -9.57 5.17 3.26
N SER A 49 -9.07 4.62 4.36
CA SER A 49 -9.68 4.81 5.69
C SER A 49 -9.01 6.01 6.36
N VAL A 50 -9.63 7.19 6.24
CA VAL A 50 -9.05 8.46 6.73
C VAL A 50 -9.50 8.75 8.16
N SER A 51 -8.53 8.99 9.05
CA SER A 51 -8.72 9.62 10.37
C SER A 51 -8.16 11.03 10.33
N VAL A 52 -8.76 11.96 11.07
CA VAL A 52 -8.38 13.38 11.05
C VAL A 52 -7.92 13.80 12.43
N TYR A 53 -6.80 14.53 12.48
CA TYR A 53 -6.33 15.23 13.67
C TYR A 53 -6.12 16.70 13.33
N ASP A 54 -6.75 17.58 14.12
CA ASP A 54 -6.61 19.03 14.01
C ASP A 54 -5.56 19.53 15.01
N PRO A 55 -4.38 19.99 14.55
CA PRO A 55 -3.36 20.56 15.42
C PRO A 55 -3.83 21.79 16.22
N ASN A 56 -4.89 22.47 15.79
CA ASN A 56 -5.43 23.66 16.44
C ASN A 56 -6.60 23.35 17.40
N GLY A 57 -7.07 22.10 17.43
CA GLY A 57 -8.25 21.68 18.20
C GLY A 57 -8.04 21.60 19.72
N GLY A 58 -6.86 21.96 20.22
CA GLY A 58 -6.50 21.99 21.65
C GLY A 58 -6.23 20.61 22.28
N ALA A 59 -6.64 19.51 21.66
CA ALA A 59 -6.31 18.16 22.11
C ALA A 59 -4.83 17.84 21.80
N PRO A 60 -4.10 17.19 22.72
CA PRO A 60 -2.71 16.79 22.46
C PRO A 60 -2.64 15.68 21.42
N PHE A 61 -1.55 15.66 20.64
CA PHE A 61 -1.31 14.60 19.67
C PHE A 61 -0.91 13.30 20.35
N GLN A 62 -1.88 12.42 20.58
CA GLN A 62 -1.69 11.11 21.21
C GLN A 62 -2.28 9.99 20.34
N PRO A 63 -1.68 9.72 19.16
CA PRO A 63 -2.18 8.68 18.27
C PRO A 63 -1.96 7.29 18.87
N GLU A 64 -2.81 6.35 18.50
CA GLU A 64 -2.61 4.92 18.77
C GLU A 64 -1.31 4.44 18.09
N SER A 65 -0.50 3.67 18.82
CA SER A 65 0.76 3.11 18.31
C SER A 65 0.51 2.07 17.23
N GLU A 66 1.30 2.10 16.15
CA GLU A 66 1.21 1.14 15.04
C GLU A 66 -0.18 1.02 14.40
N ALA A 67 -0.97 2.10 14.44
CA ALA A 67 -2.32 2.12 13.91
C ALA A 67 -2.39 2.47 12.41
N PHE A 68 -1.45 3.29 11.93
CA PHE A 68 -1.56 3.93 10.62
C PHE A 68 -0.53 3.41 9.61
N ASP A 69 -0.96 3.27 8.37
CA ASP A 69 -0.09 2.91 7.24
C ASP A 69 0.61 4.16 6.69
N ALA A 70 -0.05 5.32 6.78
CA ALA A 70 0.55 6.60 6.43
C ALA A 70 0.00 7.74 7.28
N LEU A 71 0.81 8.78 7.41
CA LEU A 71 0.45 10.08 7.95
C LEU A 71 0.61 11.13 6.85
N LEU A 72 -0.43 11.89 6.55
CA LEU A 72 -0.38 13.03 5.63
C LEU A 72 -0.49 14.33 6.43
N VAL A 73 0.57 15.13 6.46
CA VAL A 73 0.77 16.18 7.45
C VAL A 73 0.98 17.54 6.81
N GLN A 74 0.28 18.55 7.32
CA GLN A 74 0.57 19.96 7.03
C GLN A 74 1.56 20.48 8.06
N GLY A 75 2.85 20.42 7.75
CA GLY A 75 3.95 20.70 8.67
C GLY A 75 3.96 22.13 9.21
N ALA A 76 3.41 23.08 8.44
CA ALA A 76 3.24 24.48 8.86
C ALA A 76 2.24 24.66 10.02
N LEU A 77 1.42 23.64 10.32
CA LEU A 77 0.45 23.67 11.42
C LEU A 77 0.97 23.04 12.71
N LEU A 78 2.21 22.57 12.75
CA LEU A 78 2.78 21.93 13.92
C LEU A 78 3.49 22.96 14.80
N ALA A 79 3.05 23.11 16.06
CA ALA A 79 3.72 23.97 17.04
C ALA A 79 4.98 23.31 17.64
N GLU A 80 4.89 22.03 18.00
CA GLU A 80 5.98 21.23 18.60
C GLU A 80 6.38 20.10 17.65
N ARG A 81 7.05 20.47 16.55
CA ARG A 81 7.35 19.54 15.44
C ARG A 81 8.11 18.30 15.88
N GLU A 82 9.19 18.44 16.63
CA GLU A 82 10.03 17.30 17.03
C GLU A 82 9.23 16.27 17.84
N ALA A 83 8.48 16.73 18.85
CA ALA A 83 7.62 15.88 19.67
C ALA A 83 6.53 15.19 18.83
N PHE A 84 5.92 15.94 17.90
CA PHE A 84 4.98 15.38 16.94
C PHE A 84 5.62 14.30 16.08
N LEU A 85 6.80 14.55 15.49
CA LEU A 85 7.49 13.61 14.60
C LEU A 85 7.86 12.30 15.31
N GLN A 86 8.27 12.38 16.59
CA GLN A 86 8.52 11.19 17.42
C GLN A 86 7.24 10.38 17.68
N ALA A 87 6.12 11.07 18.00
CA ALA A 87 4.83 10.41 18.19
C ALA A 87 4.29 9.81 16.88
N ALA A 88 4.44 10.52 15.77
CA ALA A 88 4.11 10.09 14.42
C ALA A 88 4.87 8.82 14.04
N LEU A 89 6.18 8.74 14.35
CA LEU A 89 6.98 7.55 14.09
C LEU A 89 6.43 6.33 14.85
N ARG A 90 5.99 6.51 16.10
CA ARG A 90 5.36 5.42 16.89
C ARG A 90 3.97 5.04 16.37
N ALA A 91 3.22 6.01 15.86
CA ALA A 91 1.88 5.81 15.31
C ALA A 91 1.90 5.02 13.98
N LEU A 92 2.95 5.23 13.17
CA LEU A 92 3.16 4.50 11.94
C LEU A 92 3.41 3.03 12.21
N ARG A 93 2.84 2.15 11.40
CA ARG A 93 3.23 0.74 11.34
C ARG A 93 4.66 0.62 10.80
N LEU A 94 5.30 -0.53 11.02
CA LEU A 94 6.56 -0.84 10.33
C LEU A 94 6.35 -0.74 8.81
N GLY A 95 7.23 0.02 8.13
CA GLY A 95 7.11 0.39 6.72
C GLY A 95 6.07 1.45 6.38
N GLY A 96 5.35 1.96 7.38
CA GLY A 96 4.43 3.06 7.21
C GLY A 96 5.17 4.35 6.88
N ARG A 97 4.49 5.29 6.22
CA ARG A 97 5.11 6.50 5.68
C ARG A 97 4.55 7.78 6.31
N LEU A 98 5.45 8.64 6.75
CA LEU A 98 5.17 10.07 6.95
C LEU A 98 5.28 10.76 5.59
N ILE A 99 4.29 11.58 5.26
CA ILE A 99 4.25 12.44 4.08
C ILE A 99 3.87 13.83 4.58
N MET A 100 4.80 14.77 4.55
CA MET A 100 4.64 16.09 5.15
C MET A 100 4.86 17.18 4.11
N LEU A 101 3.98 18.18 4.12
CA LEU A 101 4.09 19.38 3.29
C LEU A 101 4.42 20.59 4.17
N ASP A 102 5.55 21.23 3.88
CA ASP A 102 6.04 22.42 4.57
C ASP A 102 6.20 23.61 3.63
N ALA A 103 6.26 24.81 4.20
CA ALA A 103 6.67 26.00 3.48
C ALA A 103 8.20 26.01 3.28
N ALA A 104 8.63 26.27 2.04
CA ALA A 104 10.05 26.38 1.71
C ALA A 104 10.68 27.66 2.30
N ALA A 105 11.82 27.55 3.00
CA ALA A 105 12.54 28.69 3.60
C ALA A 105 13.23 29.59 2.56
N ASP A 106 13.72 28.99 1.49
CA ASP A 106 14.51 29.59 0.41
C ASP A 106 13.71 29.84 -0.87
N ALA A 107 12.37 29.86 -0.77
CA ALA A 107 11.50 30.12 -1.90
C ALA A 107 11.74 31.52 -2.52
N PRO A 108 11.83 31.65 -3.85
CA PRO A 108 11.99 32.93 -4.53
C PRO A 108 10.70 33.74 -4.43
N LYS A 109 10.62 34.71 -3.51
CA LYS A 109 9.45 35.57 -3.21
C LYS A 109 8.15 34.78 -3.02
N LEU A 110 7.75 34.59 -1.76
CA LEU A 110 6.49 33.91 -1.43
C LEU A 110 5.27 34.64 -2.04
N PRO A 111 4.35 33.92 -2.69
CA PRO A 111 3.01 34.42 -2.95
C PRO A 111 2.38 34.89 -1.64
N SER A 112 1.56 35.94 -1.70
CA SER A 112 0.87 36.51 -0.51
C SER A 112 0.09 35.48 0.31
N VAL A 113 -0.33 34.39 -0.33
CA VAL A 113 -1.02 33.24 0.26
C VAL A 113 -0.22 32.53 1.37
N TRP A 114 1.12 32.67 1.38
CA TRP A 114 2.01 32.05 2.37
C TRP A 114 2.58 33.03 3.40
N GLN A 115 2.12 34.30 3.41
CA GLN A 115 2.67 35.37 4.25
C GLN A 115 2.14 35.38 5.69
N GLY A 116 1.72 34.24 6.24
CA GLY A 116 1.49 34.20 7.69
C GLY A 116 2.82 34.17 8.43
N GLU A 117 3.08 35.18 9.25
CA GLU A 117 4.34 35.44 9.96
C GLU A 117 4.81 34.33 10.94
N ALA A 118 4.04 33.25 11.10
CA ALA A 118 4.30 32.21 12.10
C ALA A 118 4.49 30.78 11.54
N ALA A 119 4.48 30.58 10.21
CA ALA A 119 4.71 29.25 9.66
C ALA A 119 6.20 28.88 9.76
N GLN A 120 6.53 27.79 10.46
CA GLN A 120 7.89 27.25 10.50
C GLN A 120 8.30 26.84 9.07
N ARG A 121 9.31 27.53 8.51
CA ARG A 121 9.81 27.28 7.15
C ARG A 121 11.05 26.41 7.20
N VAL A 122 11.25 25.60 6.17
CA VAL A 122 12.37 24.66 6.11
C VAL A 122 13.04 24.60 4.75
N THR A 123 14.32 24.27 4.77
CA THR A 123 15.06 23.82 3.59
C THR A 123 14.97 22.29 3.45
N LEU A 124 15.26 21.77 2.26
CA LEU A 124 15.33 20.32 2.02
C LEU A 124 16.30 19.63 2.99
N ALA A 125 17.52 20.17 3.13
CA ALA A 125 18.56 19.59 3.98
C ALA A 125 18.20 19.58 5.46
N GLN A 126 17.52 20.62 5.95
CA GLN A 126 17.01 20.66 7.32
C GLN A 126 16.01 19.54 7.58
N MET A 127 15.06 19.34 6.66
CA MET A 127 14.07 18.26 6.82
C MET A 127 14.67 16.87 6.76
N VAL A 128 15.67 16.64 5.90
CA VAL A 128 16.40 15.38 5.86
C VAL A 128 17.03 15.09 7.22
N GLY A 129 17.83 16.05 7.74
CA GLY A 129 18.52 15.88 9.01
C GLY A 129 17.57 15.68 10.19
N GLU A 130 16.46 16.42 10.24
CA GLU A 130 15.44 16.29 11.29
C GLU A 130 14.80 14.90 11.26
N LEU A 131 14.36 14.42 10.10
CA LEU A 131 13.71 13.11 9.98
C LEU A 131 14.66 11.95 10.31
N GLU A 132 15.91 12.01 9.83
CA GLU A 132 16.92 11.00 10.14
C GLU A 132 17.28 10.97 11.63
N GLN A 133 17.41 12.13 12.27
CA GLN A 133 17.67 12.25 13.71
C GLN A 133 16.55 11.63 14.56
N ILE A 134 15.29 11.78 14.13
CA ILE A 134 14.15 11.14 14.80
C ILE A 134 14.12 9.61 14.60
N GLY A 135 14.80 9.10 13.55
CA GLY A 135 14.87 7.68 13.25
C GLY A 135 13.97 7.23 12.09
N TYR A 136 13.48 8.16 11.27
CA TYR A 136 12.91 7.79 9.98
C TYR A 136 14.01 7.32 9.04
N VAL A 137 13.68 6.35 8.18
CA VAL A 137 14.57 5.84 7.13
C VAL A 137 14.03 6.16 5.75
N ARG A 138 14.87 6.00 4.71
CA ARG A 138 14.52 6.23 3.29
C ARG A 138 13.90 7.61 3.06
N VAL A 139 14.50 8.59 3.72
CA VAL A 139 14.05 9.97 3.69
C VAL A 139 14.20 10.52 2.28
N LEU A 140 13.14 11.16 1.79
CA LEU A 140 13.12 11.85 0.50
C LEU A 140 12.51 13.22 0.72
N THR A 141 13.15 14.25 0.18
CA THR A 141 12.64 15.61 0.19
C THR A 141 12.68 16.19 -1.21
N GLU A 142 11.62 16.87 -1.63
CA GLU A 142 11.52 17.50 -2.94
C GLU A 142 10.80 18.84 -2.89
N ARG A 143 10.95 19.63 -3.95
CA ARG A 143 10.25 20.90 -4.11
C ARG A 143 8.91 20.70 -4.77
N LEU A 144 7.88 21.31 -4.21
CA LEU A 144 6.55 21.39 -4.82
C LEU A 144 6.13 22.84 -5.02
N LEU A 145 5.07 23.00 -5.82
CA LEU A 145 4.42 24.29 -6.05
C LEU A 145 5.44 25.35 -6.50
N ASP A 146 6.15 25.05 -7.59
CA ASP A 146 7.18 25.93 -8.17
C ASP A 146 8.28 26.35 -7.17
N GLY A 147 8.58 25.50 -6.19
CA GLY A 147 9.62 25.73 -5.19
C GLY A 147 9.14 26.43 -3.92
N HIS A 148 7.85 26.76 -3.81
CA HIS A 148 7.29 27.40 -2.62
C HIS A 148 7.01 26.44 -1.46
N ALA A 149 6.97 25.14 -1.73
CA ALA A 149 6.79 24.12 -0.71
C ALA A 149 7.88 23.04 -0.73
N VAL A 150 8.04 22.39 0.41
CA VAL A 150 8.88 21.20 0.59
C VAL A 150 7.95 20.04 0.89
N LEU A 151 8.01 19.00 0.05
CA LEU A 151 7.48 17.69 0.40
C LEU A 151 8.59 16.91 1.08
N SER A 152 8.29 16.35 2.25
CA SER A 152 9.19 15.46 2.97
C SER A 152 8.51 14.12 3.19
N ARG A 153 9.25 13.03 2.96
CA ARG A 153 8.80 11.66 3.16
C ARG A 153 9.79 10.92 4.04
N GLY A 154 9.29 10.19 5.03
CA GLY A 154 10.08 9.27 5.86
C GLY A 154 9.34 7.96 6.09
N GLU A 155 10.07 6.84 6.18
CA GLU A 155 9.51 5.51 6.46
C GLU A 155 9.88 5.08 7.88
N ARG A 156 8.97 4.40 8.59
CA ARG A 156 9.32 3.69 9.83
C ARG A 156 10.06 2.40 9.48
N ASP A 157 11.26 2.22 10.01
CA ASP A 157 12.09 1.07 9.68
C ASP A 157 11.53 -0.27 10.15
N TYR A 158 11.94 -1.36 9.50
CA TYR A 158 11.71 -2.74 9.90
C TYR A 158 12.92 -3.24 10.70
N THR A 159 13.09 -2.79 11.93
CA THR A 159 14.39 -2.88 12.62
C THR A 159 14.91 -4.30 12.90
N HIS A 160 14.12 -5.37 12.76
CA HIS A 160 14.56 -6.75 13.08
C HIS A 160 13.94 -7.87 12.22
N LEU A 161 13.32 -7.56 11.08
CA LEU A 161 12.58 -8.56 10.30
C LEU A 161 13.30 -8.87 8.99
N SER A 162 13.53 -10.15 8.72
CA SER A 162 13.93 -10.62 7.39
C SER A 162 12.88 -10.24 6.34
N THR A 163 13.28 -10.14 5.07
CA THR A 163 12.35 -9.85 3.96
C THR A 163 11.12 -10.78 3.96
N LEU A 164 11.31 -12.06 4.30
CA LEU A 164 10.22 -13.02 4.42
C LEU A 164 9.26 -12.66 5.54
N GLU A 165 9.77 -12.38 6.74
CA GLU A 165 8.93 -12.02 7.89
C GLU A 165 8.20 -10.71 7.66
N ARG A 166 8.80 -9.77 6.94
CA ARG A 166 8.16 -8.50 6.52
C ARG A 166 6.95 -8.78 5.62
N VAL A 167 7.13 -9.62 4.61
CA VAL A 167 6.07 -10.02 3.69
C VAL A 167 4.96 -10.79 4.43
N GLN A 168 5.32 -11.73 5.31
CA GLN A 168 4.37 -12.49 6.11
C GLN A 168 3.57 -11.62 7.09
N ARG A 169 4.21 -10.69 7.81
CA ARG A 169 3.49 -9.77 8.70
C ARG A 169 2.54 -8.85 7.93
N THR A 170 2.97 -8.37 6.77
CA THR A 170 2.10 -7.55 5.90
C THR A 170 0.91 -8.37 5.41
N ALA A 171 1.16 -9.61 4.97
CA ALA A 171 0.12 -10.53 4.52
C ALA A 171 -0.89 -10.91 5.61
N ALA A 172 -0.43 -11.14 6.85
CA ALA A 172 -1.27 -11.58 7.97
C ALA A 172 -2.17 -10.48 8.54
N ARG A 173 -1.86 -9.19 8.29
CA ARG A 173 -2.59 -8.04 8.85
C ARG A 173 -3.87 -7.71 8.09
N ASP A 174 -3.88 -7.97 6.79
CA ASP A 174 -5.08 -7.89 5.98
C ASP A 174 -5.96 -9.09 6.34
N ILE A 175 -6.99 -8.86 7.16
CA ILE A 175 -7.94 -9.89 7.62
C ILE A 175 -8.36 -10.75 6.42
N THR A 176 -7.93 -12.01 6.41
CA THR A 176 -8.55 -13.01 5.56
C THR A 176 -9.88 -13.34 6.22
N PRO A 177 -11.03 -13.20 5.53
CA PRO A 177 -12.31 -13.58 6.10
C PRO A 177 -12.26 -15.01 6.66
N ASP A 178 -12.97 -15.26 7.75
CA ASP A 178 -13.18 -16.62 8.25
C ASP A 178 -13.66 -17.52 7.11
N GLY A 179 -12.99 -18.67 6.92
CA GLY A 179 -13.25 -19.56 5.78
C GLY A 179 -12.37 -19.31 4.55
N SER A 180 -11.09 -18.95 4.72
CA SER A 180 -10.08 -18.81 3.64
C SER A 180 -9.97 -19.99 2.67
N LEU A 181 -10.44 -21.17 3.11
CA LEU A 181 -10.46 -22.41 2.32
C LEU A 181 -11.85 -22.75 1.76
N THR A 182 -12.85 -21.88 1.93
CA THR A 182 -14.18 -22.07 1.34
C THR A 182 -14.15 -21.53 -0.07
N PRO A 183 -14.42 -22.36 -1.10
CA PRO A 183 -14.46 -21.87 -2.47
C PRO A 183 -15.61 -20.87 -2.65
N ILE A 184 -15.30 -19.70 -3.20
CA ILE A 184 -16.28 -18.65 -3.52
C ILE A 184 -16.41 -18.48 -5.02
N GLU A 185 -17.57 -17.99 -5.47
CA GLU A 185 -17.84 -17.68 -6.87
C GLU A 185 -17.30 -16.28 -7.24
N ALA A 186 -17.15 -16.01 -8.54
CA ALA A 186 -16.58 -14.76 -9.04
C ALA A 186 -17.29 -13.50 -8.53
N ALA A 187 -18.62 -13.52 -8.42
CA ALA A 187 -19.40 -12.38 -7.91
C ALA A 187 -19.05 -12.08 -6.45
N ALA A 188 -19.02 -13.10 -5.60
CA ALA A 188 -18.64 -12.98 -4.19
C ALA A 188 -17.17 -12.54 -4.02
N LEU A 189 -16.27 -12.96 -4.91
CA LEU A 189 -14.88 -12.49 -4.93
C LEU A 189 -14.80 -10.98 -5.17
N VAL A 190 -15.54 -10.46 -6.15
CA VAL A 190 -15.52 -9.02 -6.50
C VAL A 190 -16.00 -8.14 -5.34
N GLU A 191 -16.99 -8.62 -4.58
CA GLU A 191 -17.51 -7.97 -3.37
C GLU A 191 -16.54 -8.08 -2.19
N ALA A 192 -15.92 -9.24 -1.99
CA ALA A 192 -15.00 -9.48 -0.87
C ALA A 192 -13.67 -8.73 -1.01
N VAL A 193 -13.19 -8.52 -2.24
CA VAL A 193 -11.94 -7.80 -2.50
C VAL A 193 -12.20 -6.29 -2.49
N ARG A 194 -11.70 -5.58 -1.48
CA ARG A 194 -11.86 -4.11 -1.39
C ARG A 194 -11.09 -3.36 -2.48
N GLY A 195 -9.90 -3.84 -2.84
CA GLY A 195 -9.08 -3.25 -3.91
C GLY A 195 -9.66 -3.47 -5.32
N ASN A 196 -9.01 -2.88 -6.32
CA ASN A 196 -9.37 -3.06 -7.73
C ASN A 196 -8.69 -4.28 -8.36
N PHE A 197 -7.67 -4.83 -7.71
CA PHE A 197 -6.83 -5.87 -8.28
C PHE A 197 -6.86 -7.15 -7.46
N ILE A 198 -6.63 -8.25 -8.16
CA ILE A 198 -6.30 -9.56 -7.58
C ILE A 198 -4.96 -10.03 -8.14
N PHE A 199 -4.29 -10.86 -7.37
CA PHE A 199 -3.00 -11.44 -7.72
C PHE A 199 -3.17 -12.95 -7.86
N VAL A 200 -2.61 -13.50 -8.94
CA VAL A 200 -2.72 -14.92 -9.29
C VAL A 200 -1.33 -15.51 -9.50
N LEU A 201 -1.07 -16.66 -8.88
CA LEU A 201 0.18 -17.39 -9.10
C LEU A 201 0.11 -18.14 -10.42
N ALA A 202 1.16 -18.05 -11.23
CA ALA A 202 1.20 -18.69 -12.54
C ALA A 202 2.58 -19.25 -12.89
N ARG A 203 2.56 -20.19 -13.85
CA ARG A 203 3.74 -20.70 -14.54
C ARG A 203 3.84 -20.03 -15.91
N GLN A 204 5.03 -19.57 -16.23
CA GLN A 204 5.42 -19.15 -17.56
C GLN A 204 6.56 -20.06 -18.04
N ASP A 205 6.46 -20.61 -19.25
CA ASP A 205 7.51 -21.44 -19.83
C ASP A 205 8.75 -20.57 -20.11
N SER A 206 9.71 -20.60 -19.18
CA SER A 206 10.86 -19.69 -19.15
C SER A 206 11.96 -20.06 -20.14
N ARG A 207 11.67 -20.86 -21.18
CA ARG A 207 12.68 -21.35 -22.13
C ARG A 207 13.19 -20.28 -23.09
N ARG A 208 12.59 -19.08 -23.13
CA ARG A 208 13.04 -17.97 -23.99
C ARG A 208 13.05 -16.63 -23.25
N PRO A 209 14.04 -15.76 -23.51
CA PRO A 209 14.03 -14.37 -23.05
C PRO A 209 12.76 -13.64 -23.49
N ALA A 210 12.25 -12.73 -22.65
CA ALA A 210 10.98 -12.04 -22.89
C ALA A 210 10.93 -11.22 -24.19
N TRP A 211 12.08 -10.82 -24.74
CA TRP A 211 12.21 -10.04 -25.98
C TRP A 211 12.26 -10.91 -27.25
N GLU A 212 12.45 -12.23 -27.14
CA GLU A 212 12.57 -13.15 -28.29
C GLU A 212 11.27 -13.85 -28.68
N ALA A 213 10.24 -13.81 -27.82
CA ALA A 213 9.02 -14.58 -28.02
C ALA A 213 7.77 -13.72 -27.88
N PRO A 214 6.73 -13.98 -28.69
CA PRO A 214 5.42 -13.37 -28.45
C PRO A 214 4.94 -13.73 -27.04
N ALA A 215 4.10 -12.85 -26.46
CA ALA A 215 3.57 -13.03 -25.12
C ALA A 215 2.97 -14.45 -24.98
N GLN A 216 3.57 -15.25 -24.11
CA GLN A 216 3.17 -16.64 -23.88
C GLN A 216 2.02 -16.69 -22.90
N MET A 217 1.06 -17.58 -23.16
CA MET A 217 -0.01 -17.86 -22.21
C MET A 217 0.57 -18.34 -20.87
N TRP A 218 0.04 -17.80 -19.78
CA TRP A 218 0.38 -18.21 -18.43
C TRP A 218 -0.52 -19.35 -17.99
N GLN A 219 0.03 -20.31 -17.25
CA GLN A 219 -0.74 -21.39 -16.62
C GLN A 219 -0.95 -21.04 -15.16
N ALA A 220 -2.15 -20.60 -14.80
CA ALA A 220 -2.46 -20.29 -13.42
C ALA A 220 -2.40 -21.57 -12.56
N LEU A 221 -1.91 -21.41 -11.33
CA LEU A 221 -1.94 -22.47 -10.34
C LEU A 221 -3.39 -22.73 -9.93
N THR A 222 -3.89 -23.94 -10.19
CA THR A 222 -5.20 -24.38 -9.72
C THR A 222 -5.07 -25.53 -8.73
N LEU A 223 -5.97 -25.61 -7.76
CA LEU A 223 -6.05 -26.66 -6.75
C LEU A 223 -7.33 -27.47 -6.91
N VAL A 224 -7.31 -28.75 -6.55
CA VAL A 224 -8.51 -29.63 -6.61
C VAL A 224 -9.00 -29.99 -5.22
N GLU A 225 -10.30 -29.82 -5.00
CA GLU A 225 -11.04 -30.37 -3.87
C GLU A 225 -12.15 -31.29 -4.40
N GLY A 226 -12.02 -32.59 -4.18
CA GLY A 226 -12.93 -33.57 -4.77
C GLY A 226 -12.87 -33.49 -6.31
N GLU A 227 -13.98 -33.10 -6.94
CA GLU A 227 -14.08 -32.86 -8.38
C GLU A 227 -13.98 -31.37 -8.75
N ARG A 228 -13.97 -30.48 -7.75
CA ARG A 228 -14.01 -29.03 -7.97
C ARG A 228 -12.59 -28.49 -8.13
N VAL A 229 -12.36 -27.76 -9.21
CA VAL A 229 -11.12 -27.00 -9.44
C VAL A 229 -11.30 -25.59 -8.88
N CYS A 230 -10.33 -25.13 -8.10
CA CYS A 230 -10.32 -23.82 -7.47
C CYS A 230 -9.04 -23.06 -7.82
N LEU A 231 -9.14 -21.74 -7.97
CA LEU A 231 -8.01 -20.85 -8.19
C LEU A 231 -7.67 -20.09 -6.89
N PRO A 232 -6.48 -20.30 -6.29
CA PRO A 232 -5.96 -19.41 -5.26
C PRO A 232 -5.77 -18.00 -5.82
N VAL A 233 -6.44 -17.04 -5.22
CA VAL A 233 -6.34 -15.61 -5.56
C VAL A 233 -6.02 -14.81 -4.31
N PHE A 234 -5.25 -13.74 -4.50
CA PHE A 234 -4.79 -12.92 -3.39
C PHE A 234 -5.23 -11.48 -3.59
N SER A 235 -5.69 -10.81 -2.55
CA SER A 235 -6.06 -9.39 -2.59
C SER A 235 -4.84 -8.46 -2.64
N ALA A 236 -3.66 -8.98 -2.32
CA ALA A 236 -2.43 -8.21 -2.16
C ALA A 236 -1.21 -9.00 -2.67
N LEU A 237 -0.25 -8.31 -3.28
CA LEU A 237 1.01 -8.93 -3.69
C LEU A 237 1.76 -9.59 -2.52
N PRO A 238 1.92 -8.95 -1.34
CA PRO A 238 2.56 -9.60 -0.20
C PRO A 238 1.92 -10.93 0.21
N LYS A 239 0.58 -11.06 0.08
CA LYS A 239 -0.11 -12.34 0.36
C LYS A 239 0.24 -13.42 -0.65
N ALA A 240 0.23 -13.08 -1.93
CA ALA A 240 0.64 -14.00 -3.00
C ALA A 240 2.10 -14.45 -2.82
N VAL A 241 2.99 -13.51 -2.50
CA VAL A 241 4.42 -13.80 -2.27
C VAL A 241 4.60 -14.67 -1.02
N ALA A 242 3.93 -14.36 0.10
CA ALA A 242 4.00 -15.16 1.32
C ALA A 242 3.60 -16.62 1.06
N PHE A 243 2.47 -16.81 0.37
CA PHE A 243 1.99 -18.14 -0.02
C PHE A 243 2.97 -18.86 -0.94
N MET A 244 3.41 -18.20 -2.01
CA MET A 244 4.32 -18.76 -3.00
C MET A 244 5.65 -19.18 -2.36
N GLN A 245 6.23 -18.34 -1.49
CA GLN A 245 7.49 -18.64 -0.81
C GLN A 245 7.37 -19.82 0.14
N ALA A 246 6.30 -19.90 0.94
CA ALA A 246 6.04 -21.04 1.81
C ALA A 246 5.90 -22.34 1.01
N ALA A 247 5.12 -22.28 -0.08
CA ALA A 247 4.87 -23.43 -0.94
C ALA A 247 6.10 -23.94 -1.69
N ILE A 248 6.95 -23.05 -2.19
CA ILE A 248 8.22 -23.40 -2.85
C ILE A 248 9.19 -24.02 -1.84
N LYS A 249 9.31 -23.44 -0.63
CA LYS A 249 10.18 -23.98 0.43
C LYS A 249 9.76 -25.39 0.87
N ALA A 250 8.47 -25.65 0.90
CA ALA A 250 7.92 -26.98 1.18
C ALA A 250 7.97 -27.93 -0.03
N SER A 251 8.52 -27.51 -1.18
CA SER A 251 8.52 -28.26 -2.43
C SER A 251 7.13 -28.72 -2.88
N ALA A 252 6.07 -28.02 -2.47
CA ALA A 252 4.68 -28.38 -2.76
C ALA A 252 4.21 -27.86 -4.12
N LEU A 253 4.81 -26.77 -4.60
CA LEU A 253 4.53 -26.18 -5.91
C LEU A 253 5.80 -26.13 -6.75
N ILE A 254 5.74 -26.72 -7.93
CA ILE A 254 6.88 -26.78 -8.86
C ILE A 254 6.62 -25.81 -10.02
N GLY A 255 7.63 -25.05 -10.43
CA GLY A 255 7.58 -24.24 -11.66
C GLY A 255 6.70 -22.98 -11.61
N VAL A 256 6.06 -22.66 -10.49
CA VAL A 256 5.41 -21.35 -10.29
C VAL A 256 6.49 -20.28 -10.22
N ASN A 257 6.49 -19.37 -11.18
CA ASN A 257 7.55 -18.37 -11.36
C ASN A 257 7.02 -16.97 -11.70
N LYS A 258 5.69 -16.78 -11.69
CA LYS A 258 5.04 -15.51 -11.97
C LYS A 258 3.90 -15.25 -11.00
N ILE A 259 3.67 -13.96 -10.75
CA ILE A 259 2.48 -13.44 -10.08
C ILE A 259 1.86 -12.42 -11.02
N GLY A 260 0.66 -12.70 -11.52
CA GLY A 260 -0.08 -11.79 -12.39
C GLY A 260 -1.00 -10.89 -11.57
N LYS A 261 -0.96 -9.59 -11.84
CA LYS A 261 -1.90 -8.58 -11.33
C LYS A 261 -3.03 -8.41 -12.36
N PHE A 262 -4.28 -8.66 -11.95
CA PHE A 262 -5.45 -8.54 -12.81
C PHE A 262 -6.48 -7.62 -12.15
N ASP A 263 -7.25 -6.89 -12.96
CA ASP A 263 -8.47 -6.25 -12.46
C ASP A 263 -9.40 -7.33 -11.88
N LYS A 264 -9.95 -7.12 -10.69
CA LYS A 264 -10.81 -8.12 -10.03
C LYS A 264 -12.05 -8.48 -10.87
N ARG A 265 -12.52 -7.58 -11.74
CA ARG A 265 -13.63 -7.84 -12.67
C ARG A 265 -13.25 -8.86 -13.74
N ALA A 266 -11.97 -9.02 -14.07
CA ALA A 266 -11.51 -10.05 -14.99
C ALA A 266 -11.86 -11.46 -14.49
N ALA A 267 -11.93 -11.66 -13.17
CA ALA A 267 -12.31 -12.92 -12.56
C ALA A 267 -13.75 -13.37 -12.92
N GLN A 268 -14.64 -12.43 -13.28
CA GLN A 268 -16.01 -12.76 -13.69
C GLN A 268 -16.07 -13.57 -14.99
N ALA A 269 -15.04 -13.48 -15.84
CA ALA A 269 -14.95 -14.26 -17.06
C ALA A 269 -14.36 -15.66 -16.83
N TRP A 270 -13.79 -15.94 -15.65
CA TRP A 270 -13.20 -17.24 -15.34
C TRP A 270 -14.26 -18.14 -14.73
N GLN A 271 -14.66 -19.19 -15.46
CA GLN A 271 -15.68 -20.16 -15.02
C GLN A 271 -15.08 -21.18 -14.02
N ILE A 272 -14.54 -20.68 -12.90
CA ILE A 272 -13.86 -21.46 -11.87
C ILE A 272 -14.17 -20.88 -10.49
N ALA A 273 -14.11 -21.73 -9.45
CA ALA A 273 -14.22 -21.26 -8.07
C ALA A 273 -12.91 -20.66 -7.56
N PHE A 274 -12.98 -19.85 -6.52
CA PHE A 274 -11.84 -19.10 -5.98
C PHE A 274 -11.57 -19.44 -4.52
N LEU A 275 -10.29 -19.50 -4.15
CA LEU A 275 -9.87 -19.45 -2.75
C LEU A 275 -9.27 -18.08 -2.52
N LEU A 276 -9.95 -17.22 -1.76
CA LEU A 276 -9.48 -15.87 -1.48
C LEU A 276 -8.52 -15.86 -0.29
N ASN A 277 -7.28 -15.43 -0.55
CA ASN A 277 -6.21 -15.31 0.44
C ASN A 277 -5.94 -16.59 1.27
N PRO A 278 -5.86 -17.80 0.65
CA PRO A 278 -5.58 -19.01 1.40
C PRO A 278 -4.20 -18.91 2.05
N LEU A 279 -4.06 -19.46 3.26
CA LEU A 279 -2.76 -19.66 3.89
C LEU A 279 -2.22 -21.03 3.48
N PHE A 280 -0.94 -21.08 3.13
CA PHE A 280 -0.31 -22.33 2.68
C PHE A 280 -0.30 -23.39 3.80
N ASP A 281 -0.02 -22.98 5.04
CA ASP A 281 -0.01 -23.89 6.19
C ASP A 281 -1.40 -24.49 6.46
N ASP A 282 -2.48 -23.72 6.24
CA ASP A 282 -3.85 -24.23 6.37
C ASP A 282 -4.20 -25.22 5.26
N LEU A 283 -3.74 -24.98 4.02
CA LEU A 283 -3.88 -25.96 2.94
C LEU A 283 -3.17 -27.26 3.27
N GLN A 284 -1.94 -27.19 3.78
CA GLN A 284 -1.17 -28.37 4.17
C GLN A 284 -1.82 -29.12 5.33
N ARG A 285 -2.20 -28.41 6.40
CA ARG A 285 -2.78 -28.98 7.61
C ARG A 285 -4.11 -29.68 7.34
N THR A 286 -4.96 -29.10 6.50
CA THR A 286 -6.26 -29.72 6.17
C THR A 286 -6.12 -30.87 5.18
N GLY A 287 -5.12 -30.82 4.29
CA GLY A 287 -4.96 -31.79 3.23
C GLY A 287 -6.19 -31.88 2.31
N ARG A 288 -7.03 -30.83 2.25
CA ARG A 288 -8.25 -30.77 1.43
C ARG A 288 -7.92 -30.64 -0.07
N PHE A 289 -6.80 -29.99 -0.37
CA PHE A 289 -6.37 -29.64 -1.72
C PHE A 289 -5.05 -30.36 -2.07
N ARG A 290 -5.11 -31.67 -2.31
CA ARG A 290 -3.91 -32.52 -2.42
C ARG A 290 -3.23 -32.53 -3.79
N ARG A 291 -3.89 -31.98 -4.81
CA ARG A 291 -3.43 -32.06 -6.20
C ARG A 291 -3.65 -30.74 -6.90
N GLU A 292 -2.72 -30.43 -7.78
CA GLU A 292 -2.92 -29.40 -8.77
C GLU A 292 -4.00 -29.83 -9.77
N GLY A 293 -4.87 -28.89 -10.10
CA GLY A 293 -5.93 -29.08 -11.10
C GLY A 293 -5.44 -28.82 -12.52
N ALA A 294 -6.37 -28.94 -13.48
CA ALA A 294 -6.12 -28.50 -14.84
C ALA A 294 -5.85 -26.98 -14.84
N PRO A 295 -4.73 -26.51 -15.41
CA PRO A 295 -4.33 -25.12 -15.31
C PRO A 295 -5.33 -24.22 -16.04
N LEU A 296 -5.70 -23.11 -15.41
CA LEU A 296 -6.42 -22.03 -16.09
C LEU A 296 -5.42 -21.25 -16.95
N MET A 297 -5.67 -21.15 -18.25
CA MET A 297 -4.83 -20.38 -19.16
C MET A 297 -5.16 -18.88 -19.04
N LEU A 298 -4.17 -18.06 -18.71
CA LEU A 298 -4.29 -16.61 -18.58
C LEU A 298 -3.51 -15.92 -19.69
N ASP A 299 -4.14 -14.92 -20.32
CA ASP A 299 -3.44 -14.05 -21.27
C ASP A 299 -2.64 -12.99 -20.48
N PRO A 300 -1.29 -12.98 -20.55
CA PRO A 300 -0.49 -11.98 -19.87
C PRO A 300 -0.80 -10.53 -20.30
N ARG A 301 -1.39 -10.31 -21.48
CA ARG A 301 -1.78 -8.97 -21.95
C ARG A 301 -2.97 -8.40 -21.20
N SER A 302 -3.76 -9.27 -20.56
CA SER A 302 -4.84 -8.86 -19.66
C SER A 302 -4.36 -8.54 -18.25
N ALA A 303 -3.09 -8.84 -17.94
CA ALA A 303 -2.48 -8.43 -16.68
C ALA A 303 -2.17 -6.93 -16.74
N VAL A 304 -2.44 -6.25 -15.63
CA VAL A 304 -2.19 -4.82 -15.47
C VAL A 304 -0.70 -4.61 -15.26
N THR A 305 -0.06 -3.89 -16.19
CA THR A 305 1.36 -3.53 -16.14
C THR A 305 1.51 -2.05 -15.80
N GLY A 306 2.33 -1.71 -14.80
CA GLY A 306 2.55 -0.33 -14.35
C GLY A 306 1.75 0.06 -13.10
N GLU A 307 2.35 0.94 -12.29
CA GLU A 307 1.93 1.46 -10.98
C GLU A 307 1.45 0.40 -9.95
N GLU A 308 2.28 0.15 -8.93
CA GLU A 308 1.85 -0.39 -7.63
C GLU A 308 1.27 0.71 -6.75
#